data_AF-A0AAV5S946-F1
#
_entry.id   AF-A0AAV5S946-F1
#
_cell.length_a   1.000
_cell.length_b   1.000
_cell.length_c   1.000
_cell.angle_alpha   90.00
_cell.angle_beta   90.00
_cell.angle_gamma   90.00
#
_symmetry.space_group_name_H-M   'P 1'
#
loop_
_entity.id
_entity.type
_entity.pdbx_description
1 polymer ?
#
loop_
_entity_poly.entity_id
_entity_poly.type
_entity_poly.pdbx_seq_one_letter_code
_entity_poly.pdbx_strand_id
1 'polypeptide(L)' 'SHNCCDSRTCKLREHAACASGACCDLSTCSFAASTRMCRDAKTSCDLPEFCDGLSIECPDDVHRTN' A
#
# COMPACT_ATOMS: atom_id res chain seq x y z
N SER A 1 -6.65 15.53 4.42
CA SER A 1 -5.91 16.23 3.35
C SER A 1 -4.44 16.09 3.65
N HIS A 2 -3.71 15.47 2.75
CA HIS A 2 -2.26 15.30 2.81
C HIS A 2 -1.63 15.82 1.52
N ASN A 3 -0.31 15.83 1.47
CA ASN A 3 0.49 16.32 0.35
C ASN A 3 0.28 15.53 -0.96
N CYS A 4 -0.29 14.33 -0.94
CA CYS A 4 -0.47 13.53 -2.16
C CYS A 4 -1.80 13.77 -2.89
N CYS A 5 -2.82 14.26 -2.19
CA CYS A 5 -4.15 14.54 -2.75
C CYS A 5 -4.52 16.01 -2.56
N ASP A 6 -4.98 16.65 -3.64
CA ASP A 6 -5.57 17.97 -3.59
C ASP A 6 -6.96 17.90 -2.93
N SER A 7 -7.13 18.57 -1.79
CA SER A 7 -8.37 18.51 -1.01
C SER A 7 -9.55 19.28 -1.61
N ARG A 8 -9.31 20.13 -2.61
CA ARG A 8 -10.38 20.88 -3.28
C ARG A 8 -10.95 20.11 -4.45
N THR A 9 -10.13 19.31 -5.11
CA THR A 9 -10.49 18.61 -6.34
C THR A 9 -10.56 17.09 -6.19
N CYS A 10 -10.10 16.54 -5.07
CA CYS A 10 -9.95 15.10 -4.82
C CYS A 10 -9.08 14.39 -5.87
N LYS A 11 -8.16 15.13 -6.51
CA LYS A 11 -7.23 14.61 -7.51
C LYS A 11 -5.84 14.39 -6.90
N LEU A 12 -5.12 13.43 -7.46
CA LEU A 12 -3.69 13.30 -7.21
C LEU A 12 -2.96 14.58 -7.61
N ARG A 13 -1.95 14.96 -6.82
CA ARG A 13 -1.02 16.03 -7.22
C ARG A 13 -0.13 15.55 -8.35
N GLU A 14 0.45 16.48 -9.10
CA GLU A 14 1.15 16.23 -10.38
C GLU A 14 2.23 15.13 -10.34
N HIS A 15 2.86 14.90 -9.18
CA HIS A 15 3.93 13.90 -8.99
C HIS A 15 3.52 12.74 -8.05
N ALA A 16 2.25 12.66 -7.66
CA ALA A 16 1.76 11.60 -6.79
C ALA A 16 1.31 10.41 -7.64
N ALA A 17 1.95 9.26 -7.45
CA ALA A 17 1.49 7.98 -8.00
C ALA A 17 0.30 7.43 -7.21
N CYS A 18 0.22 7.77 -5.92
CA CYS A 18 -0.82 7.31 -5.03
C CYS A 18 -1.11 8.34 -3.92
N ALA A 19 -2.25 8.18 -3.26
CA ALA A 19 -2.65 9.02 -2.13
C ALA A 19 -3.41 8.26 -1.04
N SER A 20 -3.58 6.95 -1.17
CA SER A 20 -4.32 6.09 -0.24
C SER A 20 -3.87 4.65 -0.45
N GLY A 21 -4.35 3.73 0.38
CA GLY A 21 -4.00 2.31 0.32
C GLY A 21 -2.84 1.96 1.23
N ALA A 22 -2.78 0.69 1.64
CA ALA A 22 -1.77 0.17 2.57
C ALA A 22 -0.35 0.22 1.98
N CYS A 23 -0.24 0.19 0.65
CA CYS A 23 1.01 0.22 -0.10
C CYS A 23 1.32 1.58 -0.73
N CYS A 24 0.72 2.66 -0.23
CA CYS A 24 1.13 4.01 -0.59
C CYS A 24 2.04 4.63 0.48
N ASP A 25 3.26 5.01 0.10
CA ASP A 25 4.09 5.86 0.94
C ASP A 25 3.59 7.30 0.86
N LEU A 26 2.82 7.73 1.87
CA LEU A 26 2.24 9.08 1.92
C LEU A 26 3.29 10.19 2.10
N SER A 27 4.54 9.87 2.42
CA SER A 27 5.61 10.87 2.50
C SER A 27 6.16 11.23 1.12
N THR A 28 6.31 10.24 0.24
CA THR A 28 6.85 10.38 -1.11
C THR A 28 5.77 10.33 -2.20
N CYS A 29 4.53 10.06 -1.81
CA CYS A 29 3.37 9.88 -2.70
C CYS A 29 3.59 8.81 -3.79
N SER A 30 4.39 7.80 -3.47
CA SER A 30 4.83 6.74 -4.39
C SER A 30 4.42 5.37 -3.85
N PHE A 31 4.41 4.35 -4.72
CA PHE A 31 4.20 2.98 -4.28
C PHE A 31 5.29 2.58 -3.29
N ALA A 32 4.87 1.96 -2.18
CA ALA A 32 5.78 1.48 -1.17
C ALA A 32 6.67 0.37 -1.73
N ALA A 33 7.91 0.29 -1.24
CA ALA A 33 8.85 -0.75 -1.64
C ALA A 33 8.30 -2.16 -1.41
N SER A 34 8.74 -3.12 -2.23
CA SER A 34 8.26 -4.51 -2.16
C SER A 34 8.65 -5.26 -0.88
N THR A 35 9.45 -4.63 -0.03
CA THR A 35 9.85 -5.12 1.30
C THR A 35 8.98 -4.56 2.42
N ARG A 36 8.06 -3.64 2.13
CA ARG A 36 7.14 -3.09 3.13
C ARG A 36 6.01 -4.08 3.37
N MET A 37 5.93 -4.58 4.60
CA MET A 37 4.79 -5.37 5.05
C MET A 37 3.53 -4.51 5.09
N CYS A 38 2.46 -4.95 4.42
CA CYS A 38 1.19 -4.24 4.37
C CYS A 38 0.09 -4.95 5.17
N ARG A 39 0.24 -6.25 5.44
CA ARG A 39 -0.59 -7.00 6.37
C ARG A 39 0.25 -7.97 7.19
N ASP A 40 -0.03 -8.03 8.49
CA ASP A 40 0.62 -8.95 9.41
C ASP A 40 -0.09 -10.31 9.41
N ALA A 41 0.66 -11.36 9.75
CA ALA A 41 0.13 -12.70 9.93
C ALA A 41 -0.69 -12.77 11.24
N LYS A 42 -1.91 -13.28 11.16
CA LYS A 42 -2.83 -13.42 12.31
C LYS A 42 -2.72 -14.76 13.01
N THR A 43 -2.22 -15.78 12.32
CA THR A 43 -2.08 -17.15 12.84
C THR A 43 -0.79 -17.77 12.35
N SER A 44 -0.42 -18.94 12.90
CA SER A 44 0.76 -19.69 12.45
C SER A 44 0.65 -20.22 11.01
N CYS A 45 -0.55 -20.32 10.46
CA CYS A 45 -0.80 -20.78 9.08
C CYS A 45 -1.03 -19.61 8.12
N ASP A 46 -1.15 -18.39 8.65
CA ASP A 46 -1.35 -17.17 7.90
C ASP A 46 0.02 -16.56 7.56
N LEU A 47 0.27 -16.15 6.33
CA LEU A 47 1.55 -15.57 5.91
C LEU A 47 1.43 -14.05 5.83
N PRO A 48 2.46 -13.28 6.21
CA PRO A 48 2.42 -11.83 6.03
C PRO A 48 2.54 -11.47 4.54
N GLU A 49 1.82 -10.43 4.11
CA GLU A 49 1.94 -9.86 2.77
C GLU A 49 2.75 -8.58 2.78
N PHE A 50 3.47 -8.43 1.67
CA PHE A 50 4.31 -7.29 1.39
C PHE A 50 3.81 -6.62 0.13
N CYS A 51 4.00 -5.31 0.04
CA CYS A 51 3.71 -4.56 -1.17
C CYS A 51 4.47 -5.15 -2.36
N ASP A 52 4.00 -4.89 -3.58
CA ASP A 52 4.65 -5.33 -4.81
C ASP A 52 5.56 -4.23 -5.42
N GLY A 53 5.46 -2.99 -4.92
CA GLY A 53 6.14 -1.83 -5.49
C GLY A 53 5.43 -1.19 -6.68
N LEU A 54 4.24 -1.67 -7.04
CA LEU A 54 3.52 -1.33 -8.27
C LEU A 54 2.06 -0.95 -8.03
N SER A 55 1.50 -1.30 -6.87
CA SER A 55 0.10 -1.07 -6.50
C SER A 55 -0.05 -0.35 -5.16
N ILE A 56 -1.21 0.30 -4.98
CA ILE A 56 -1.62 0.87 -3.69
C ILE A 56 -2.23 -0.17 -2.75
N GLU A 57 -2.72 -1.27 -3.33
CA GLU A 57 -3.38 -2.34 -2.62
C GLU A 57 -2.33 -3.32 -2.10
N CYS A 58 -2.58 -3.84 -0.90
CA CYS A 58 -1.85 -4.99 -0.41
C CYS A 58 -2.26 -6.21 -1.24
N PRO A 59 -1.35 -7.11 -1.61
CA PRO A 59 -1.72 -8.35 -2.28
C PRO A 59 -2.75 -9.17 -1.50
N ASP A 60 -3.41 -10.08 -2.20
CA ASP A 60 -4.42 -10.96 -1.59
C ASP A 60 -3.85 -11.75 -0.41
N ASP A 61 -4.69 -11.98 0.59
CA ASP A 61 -4.36 -12.71 1.81
C ASP A 61 -4.03 -14.18 1.50
N VAL A 62 -2.78 -14.60 1.77
CA VAL A 62 -2.28 -15.93 1.47
C VAL A 62 -2.03 -16.75 2.74
N HIS A 63 -2.55 -17.98 2.72
CA HIS A 63 -2.43 -18.92 3.82
C HIS A 63 -1.65 -20.16 3.37
N ARG A 64 -0.99 -20.83 4.31
CA ARG A 64 -0.38 -22.14 4.07
C ARG A 64 -1.46 -23.16 3.71
N THR A 65 -1.36 -23.73 2.52
CA THR A 65 -2.17 -24.88 2.13
C THR A 65 -1.74 -26.11 2.90
N ASN A 66 -2.72 -26.87 3.38
CA ASN A 66 -2.54 -28.12 4.13
C ASN A 66 -2.33 -29.31 3.19
#